data_AF-A0A1J9QDW8-F1
#
_entry.id   AF-A0A1J9QDW8-F1
#
_cell.length_a   1.000
_cell.length_b   1.000
_cell.length_c   1.000
_cell.angle_alpha   90.00
_cell.angle_beta   90.00
_cell.angle_gamma   90.00
#
_symmetry.space_group_name_H-M   'P 1'
#
loop_
_entity.id
_entity.type
_entity.pdbx_description
1 polymer ?
#
loop_
_entity_poly.entity_id
_entity_poly.type
_entity_poly.pdbx_seq_one_letter_code
_entity_poly.pdbx_strand_id
1 'polypeptide(L)'
;MVLMRENTPPVGILLRYAQAWNGALKFAEDGPWKPGIEIPQTSLKASEEFLSGKSKEMLLLFMRGMLQWRPQDRKTAKQPLEDPWLNDRID
;
A
#
# COMPACT_ATOMS: atom_id res chain seq x y z
N MET A 1 1.41 -2.66 -6.74
CA MET A 1 2.26 -3.69 -6.10
C MET A 1 2.85 -3.25 -4.76
N VAL A 2 3.11 -1.95 -4.54
CA VAL A 2 3.70 -1.41 -3.29
C VAL A 2 2.90 -1.74 -2.02
N LEU A 3 1.57 -1.78 -2.13
CA LEU A 3 0.66 -2.17 -1.04
C LEU A 3 0.89 -3.59 -0.50
N MET A 4 1.38 -4.50 -1.35
CA MET A 4 1.45 -5.93 -1.04
C MET A 4 2.46 -6.28 0.05
N ARG A 5 3.45 -5.41 0.34
CA ARG A 5 4.49 -5.69 1.34
C ARG A 5 4.51 -4.74 2.53
N GLU A 6 4.02 -3.50 2.39
CA GLU A 6 4.07 -2.53 3.51
C GLU A 6 3.02 -2.79 4.59
N ASN A 7 1.95 -3.52 4.27
CA ASN A 7 0.94 -3.97 5.22
C ASN A 7 0.40 -5.32 4.76
N THR A 8 0.36 -6.31 5.65
CA THR A 8 -0.29 -7.59 5.35
C THR A 8 -1.75 -7.33 4.96
N PRO A 9 -2.18 -7.70 3.73
CA PRO A 9 -3.57 -7.53 3.34
C PRO A 9 -4.48 -8.28 4.32
N PRO A 10 -5.62 -7.68 4.73
CA PRO A 10 -6.61 -8.37 5.54
C PRO A 10 -7.02 -9.70 4.91
N VAL A 11 -7.13 -10.76 5.72
CA VAL A 11 -7.47 -12.11 5.26
C VAL A 11 -8.72 -12.17 4.38
N GLY A 12 -9.75 -11.36 4.70
CA GLY A 12 -10.98 -11.31 3.89
C GLY A 12 -10.76 -10.79 2.46
N ILE A 13 -9.77 -9.93 2.24
CA ILE A 13 -9.40 -9.46 0.89
C ILE A 13 -8.69 -10.58 0.14
N LEU A 14 -7.74 -11.25 0.81
CA LEU A 14 -7.01 -12.38 0.25
C LEU A 14 -7.95 -13.50 -0.23
N LEU A 15 -8.93 -13.88 0.59
CA LEU A 15 -9.92 -14.91 0.25
C LEU A 15 -10.77 -14.52 -0.96
N ARG A 16 -11.24 -13.26 -1.04
CA ARG A 16 -12.01 -12.76 -2.18
C ARG A 16 -11.22 -12.84 -3.48
N TYR A 17 -9.93 -12.50 -3.45
CA TYR A 17 -9.07 -12.61 -4.62
C TYR A 17 -8.86 -14.08 -5.03
N ALA A 18 -8.61 -15.00 -4.10
CA ALA A 18 -8.50 -16.42 -4.44
C ALA A 18 -9.78 -16.99 -5.05
N GLN A 19 -10.95 -16.59 -4.54
CA GLN A 19 -12.24 -16.99 -5.10
C GLN A 19 -12.45 -16.43 -6.52
N ALA A 20 -12.14 -15.14 -6.73
CA ALA A 20 -12.29 -14.51 -8.04
C ALA A 20 -11.34 -15.06 -9.11
N TRP A 21 -10.19 -15.61 -8.70
CA TRP A 21 -9.17 -16.17 -9.59
C TRP A 21 -9.15 -17.70 -9.62
N ASN A 22 -10.31 -18.37 -9.37
CA ASN A 22 -10.47 -19.83 -9.44
C ASN A 22 -9.40 -20.62 -8.64
N GLY A 23 -8.95 -20.12 -7.50
CA GLY A 23 -7.96 -20.79 -6.65
C GLY A 23 -6.51 -20.74 -7.16
N ALA A 24 -6.22 -19.93 -8.20
CA ALA A 24 -4.85 -19.71 -8.66
C ALA A 24 -3.95 -19.06 -7.59
N LEU A 25 -4.57 -18.33 -6.64
CA LEU A 25 -3.90 -17.85 -5.42
C LEU A 25 -3.97 -18.94 -4.35
N LYS A 26 -2.87 -19.69 -4.19
CA LYS A 26 -2.71 -20.65 -3.09
C LYS A 26 -2.06 -19.97 -1.90
N PHE A 27 -2.78 -19.86 -0.80
CA PHE A 27 -2.23 -19.50 0.50
C PHE A 27 -1.77 -20.80 1.17
N ALA A 28 -0.58 -20.81 1.80
CA ALA A 28 -0.18 -21.96 2.60
C ALA A 28 -1.03 -22.01 3.88
N GLU A 29 -1.39 -23.21 4.35
CA GLU A 29 -2.17 -23.42 5.59
C GLU A 29 -1.44 -22.89 6.84
N ASP A 30 -0.13 -22.65 6.72
CA ASP A 30 0.82 -22.36 7.79
C ASP A 30 1.86 -21.28 7.43
N GLY A 31 1.76 -20.59 6.29
CA GLY A 31 2.85 -19.71 5.83
C GLY A 31 2.49 -18.62 4.81
N PRO A 32 3.42 -17.67 4.56
CA PRO A 32 3.15 -16.47 3.78
C PRO A 32 2.79 -16.77 2.33
N TRP A 33 1.99 -15.86 1.76
CA TRP A 33 1.54 -15.86 0.37
C TRP A 33 2.69 -16.12 -0.63
N LYS A 34 2.48 -17.05 -1.57
CA LYS A 34 3.43 -17.38 -2.64
C LYS A 34 2.86 -16.93 -3.99
N PRO A 35 3.28 -15.80 -4.56
CA PRO A 35 2.91 -15.45 -5.92
C PRO A 35 3.53 -16.39 -6.94
N GLY A 36 2.84 -16.62 -8.05
CA GLY A 36 3.43 -17.19 -9.27
C GLY A 36 4.32 -16.21 -10.07
N ILE A 37 4.59 -15.03 -9.51
CA ILE A 37 5.45 -13.98 -10.08
C ILE A 37 6.36 -13.44 -8.97
N GLU A 38 7.62 -13.17 -9.27
CA GLU A 38 8.51 -12.55 -8.29
C GLU A 38 8.00 -11.14 -7.93
N ILE A 39 7.70 -10.93 -6.65
CA ILE A 39 7.49 -9.57 -6.15
C ILE A 39 8.87 -8.96 -5.84
N PRO A 40 9.21 -7.80 -6.45
CA PRO A 40 10.38 -7.03 -6.09
C PRO A 40 10.40 -6.76 -4.59
N GLN A 41 11.55 -7.02 -3.97
CA GLN A 41 11.75 -6.82 -2.54
C GLN A 41 12.00 -5.34 -2.22
N THR A 42 11.02 -4.47 -2.53
CA THR A 42 11.08 -3.02 -2.28
C THR A 42 10.01 -2.56 -1.27
N SER A 43 10.13 -1.33 -0.79
CA SER A 43 9.15 -0.62 0.04
C SER A 43 8.77 0.70 -0.63
N LEU A 44 7.66 1.34 -0.22
CA LEU A 44 7.30 2.68 -0.69
C LEU A 44 8.41 3.67 -0.31
N LYS A 45 8.96 3.55 0.91
CA LYS A 45 10.09 4.38 1.37
C LYS A 45 11.33 4.19 0.49
N ALA A 46 11.62 2.97 0.07
CA ALA A 46 12.77 2.68 -0.79
C ALA A 46 12.52 3.09 -2.26
N SER A 47 11.27 3.03 -2.73
CA SER A 47 10.89 3.41 -4.10
C SER A 47 10.91 4.92 -4.33
N GLU A 48 10.81 5.72 -3.27
CA GLU A 48 10.95 7.17 -3.35
C GLU A 48 12.44 7.56 -3.31
N GLU A 49 13.01 7.91 -4.47
CA GLU A 49 14.45 8.19 -4.60
C GLU A 49 14.77 9.69 -4.69
N PHE A 50 13.77 10.55 -4.89
CA PHE A 50 13.98 11.97 -5.19
C PHE A 50 13.96 12.85 -3.94
N LEU A 51 12.99 12.62 -3.05
CA LEU A 51 12.85 13.41 -1.83
C LEU A 51 13.77 12.90 -0.72
N SER A 52 14.11 13.79 0.21
CA SER A 52 14.83 13.44 1.43
C SER A 52 14.28 14.22 2.63
N GLY A 53 14.70 13.83 3.85
CA GLY A 53 14.29 14.47 5.09
C GLY A 53 12.76 14.55 5.26
N LYS A 54 12.30 15.69 5.79
CA LYS A 54 10.89 15.93 6.16
C LYS A 54 9.94 15.86 4.95
N SER A 55 10.36 16.34 3.78
CA SER A 55 9.53 16.29 2.57
C SER A 55 9.21 14.84 2.14
N LYS A 56 10.19 13.94 2.26
CA LYS A 56 9.98 12.51 2.01
C LYS A 56 9.06 11.89 3.05
N GLU A 57 9.24 12.21 4.33
CA GLU A 57 8.39 11.69 5.40
C GLU A 57 6.93 12.08 5.21
N MET A 58 6.67 13.34 4.84
CA MET A 58 5.33 13.84 4.58
C MET A 58 4.69 13.22 3.34
N LEU A 59 5.44 13.04 2.23
CA LEU A 59 4.95 12.29 1.06
C LEU A 59 4.52 10.86 1.46
N LEU A 60 5.35 10.16 2.23
CA LEU A 60 5.07 8.78 2.63
C LEU A 60 3.83 8.71 3.53
N LEU A 61 3.63 9.68 4.44
CA LEU A 61 2.42 9.78 5.24
C LEU A 61 1.18 10.06 4.38
N PHE A 62 1.28 10.98 3.43
CA PHE A 62 0.23 11.27 2.46
C PHE A 62 -0.17 9.99 1.68
N MET A 63 0.80 9.31 1.08
CA MET A 63 0.59 8.11 0.26
C MET A 63 0.01 6.95 1.07
N ARG A 64 0.40 6.77 2.33
CA ARG A 64 -0.20 5.76 3.22
C ARG A 64 -1.69 5.97 3.42
N GLY A 65 -2.18 7.21 3.45
CA GLY A 65 -3.62 7.48 3.53
C GLY A 65 -4.40 7.09 2.26
N MET A 66 -3.73 7.08 1.10
CA MET A 66 -4.34 6.76 -0.20
C MET A 66 -4.23 5.28 -0.55
N LEU A 67 -3.09 4.68 -0.21
CA LEU A 67 -2.78 3.29 -0.46
C LEU A 67 -3.28 2.45 0.72
N GLN A 68 -4.60 2.23 0.76
CA GLN A 68 -5.26 1.39 1.75
C GLN A 68 -5.91 0.17 1.09
N TRP A 69 -5.84 -0.98 1.77
CA TRP A 69 -6.39 -2.25 1.30
C TRP A 69 -7.91 -2.23 1.21
N ARG A 70 -8.56 -1.71 2.25
CA ARG A 70 -10.01 -1.54 2.29
C ARG A 70 -10.33 -0.14 1.75
N PRO A 71 -11.27 -0.01 0.81
CA PRO A 71 -11.71 1.30 0.34
C PRO A 71 -12.20 2.21 1.46
N GLN A 72 -12.79 1.64 2.52
CA GLN A 72 -13.31 2.37 3.68
C GLN A 72 -12.20 3.03 4.52
N ASP A 73 -10.99 2.47 4.50
CA ASP A 73 -9.85 2.99 5.25
C ASP A 73 -9.11 4.09 4.46
N ARG A 74 -9.42 4.25 3.17
CA ARG A 74 -8.79 5.25 2.29
C ARG A 74 -9.27 6.65 2.65
N LYS A 75 -8.35 7.63 2.60
CA LYS A 75 -8.73 9.04 2.58
C LYS A 75 -9.74 9.31 1.45
N THR A 76 -10.82 10.03 1.76
CA THR A 76 -11.78 10.52 0.76
C THR A 76 -11.11 11.51 -0.18
N ALA A 77 -11.59 11.74 -1.40
CA ALA A 77 -10.93 12.67 -2.34
C ALA A 77 -10.75 14.11 -1.81
N LYS A 78 -11.58 14.54 -0.86
CA LYS A 78 -11.48 15.86 -0.23
C LYS A 78 -10.29 15.99 0.71
N GLN A 79 -9.99 14.96 1.52
CA GLN A 79 -8.95 15.01 2.54
C GLN A 79 -7.50 15.18 1.98
N PRO A 80 -7.12 14.55 0.84
CA PRO A 80 -5.86 14.78 0.15
C PRO A 80 -5.66 16.21 -0.31
N LEU A 81 -6.74 16.90 -0.73
CA LEU A 81 -6.65 18.29 -1.19
C LEU A 81 -6.23 19.25 -0.07
N GLU A 82 -6.48 18.87 1.18
CA GLU A 82 -6.14 19.65 2.37
C GLU A 82 -4.79 19.22 2.99
N ASP A 83 -4.11 18.23 2.40
CA ASP A 83 -2.89 17.68 2.98
C ASP A 83 -1.72 18.68 2.91
N PRO A 84 -0.94 18.87 4.01
CA PRO A 84 0.17 19.82 4.04
C PRO A 84 1.24 19.54 2.99
N TRP A 85 1.49 18.26 2.67
CA TRP A 85 2.47 17.89 1.66
C TRP A 85 2.07 18.36 0.25
N LEU A 86 0.78 18.34 -0.07
CA LEU A 86 0.27 18.75 -1.39
C LEU A 86 0.20 20.27 -1.55
N ASN A 87 0.07 21.01 -0.44
CA ASN A 87 -0.13 22.46 -0.43
C ASN A 87 1.14 23.26 -0.08
N ASP A 88 2.33 22.66 -0.24
CA ASP A 88 3.64 23.27 0.05
C ASP A 88 3.78 23.84 1.48
N ARG A 89 3.02 23.30 2.44
CA ARG A 89 3.13 23.66 3.87
C ARG A 89 4.13 22.75 4.56
N ILE A 90 5.36 22.76 4.05
CA ILE A 90 6.50 22.03 4.58
C ILE A 90 7.23 22.95 5.56
N ASP A 91 6.64 23.16 6.74
CA ASP A 91 7.32 23.77 7.89
C ASP A 91 8.44 22.85 8.41
#